data_AF-A0AAD9ZWV4-F1
#
_entry.id   AF-A0AAD9ZWV4-F1
#
_cell.length_a   1.000
_cell.length_b   1.000
_cell.length_c   1.000
_cell.angle_alpha   90.00
_cell.angle_beta   90.00
_cell.angle_gamma   90.00
#
_symmetry.space_group_name_H-M   'P 1'
#
loop_
_entity.id
_entity.type
_entity.pdbx_description
1 polymer ?
#
loop_
_entity_poly.entity_id
_entity_poly.type
_entity_poly.pdbx_seq_one_letter_code
_entity_poly.pdbx_strand_id
1 'polypeptide(L)'
;MENMERFWFISLSFVLFYASSEASQCSIKGLPLVRNISELPLDNYGRAGLSHITVAGSVLHGMKEVEVWLQTFSPGSRTPIHRHSGEEVFVVLKGSGTLYLASSSHEKYPGKPQEYFIFSNSTFVIPVNEVHQVWNTNEHEDLQMLAIISRPPVKVFIYNDWSMPHTAAKLKFPYFWDEQCLQEPVKDEL
;
A
#
# COMPACT_ATOMS: atom_id res chain seq x y z
N MET A 1 -42.69 45.85 -0.89
CA MET A 1 -43.19 44.78 -1.79
C MET A 1 -42.90 45.20 -3.21
N GLU A 2 -42.16 44.52 -4.04
CA GLU A 2 -41.31 43.32 -3.99
C GLU A 2 -40.76 43.30 -5.42
N ASN A 3 -39.45 43.33 -5.63
CA ASN A 3 -38.82 43.03 -6.92
C ASN A 3 -37.31 42.93 -6.71
N MET A 4 -36.85 41.74 -6.33
CA MET A 4 -35.44 41.39 -6.35
C MET A 4 -35.32 39.87 -6.47
N GLU A 5 -35.75 39.31 -7.61
CA GLU A 5 -35.57 37.89 -7.90
C GLU A 5 -34.97 37.74 -9.29
N ARG A 6 -33.64 37.55 -9.30
CA ARG A 6 -32.83 36.90 -10.36
C ARG A 6 -31.41 37.40 -10.19
N PHE A 7 -30.54 36.62 -9.54
CA PHE A 7 -29.12 36.48 -9.93
C PHE A 7 -28.35 35.52 -9.02
N TRP A 8 -28.84 34.31 -8.71
CA TRP A 8 -28.03 33.32 -7.97
C TRP A 8 -28.32 31.86 -8.36
N PHE A 9 -28.23 31.53 -9.66
CA PHE A 9 -28.33 30.13 -10.14
C PHE A 9 -27.13 29.69 -10.97
N ILE A 10 -25.91 30.02 -10.56
CA ILE A 10 -24.69 29.40 -11.10
C ILE A 10 -23.72 29.11 -9.95
N SER A 11 -24.01 28.09 -9.14
CA SER A 11 -22.97 27.51 -8.26
C SER A 11 -23.24 26.08 -7.81
N LEU A 12 -24.40 25.48 -8.08
CA LEU A 12 -24.69 24.11 -7.64
C LEU A 12 -24.13 23.00 -8.55
N SER A 13 -23.68 23.31 -9.77
CA SER A 13 -23.29 22.28 -10.75
C SER A 13 -21.86 21.76 -10.61
N PHE A 14 -20.99 22.39 -9.80
CA PHE A 14 -19.59 21.96 -9.67
C PHE A 14 -19.35 20.92 -8.55
N VAL A 15 -20.28 20.77 -7.60
CA VAL A 15 -20.09 19.84 -6.46
C VAL A 15 -20.44 18.39 -6.84
N LEU A 16 -21.33 18.18 -7.82
CA LEU A 16 -21.80 16.84 -8.21
C LEU A 16 -20.79 16.02 -9.06
N PHE A 17 -19.77 16.66 -9.64
CA PHE A 17 -18.77 15.97 -10.46
C PHE A 17 -17.64 15.30 -9.66
N TYR A 18 -17.38 15.71 -8.42
CA TYR A 18 -16.31 15.10 -7.61
C TYR A 18 -16.72 13.75 -7.01
N ALA A 19 -17.96 13.61 -6.57
CA ALA A 19 -18.43 12.38 -5.93
C ALA A 19 -18.58 11.18 -6.90
N SER A 20 -18.70 11.44 -8.20
CA SER A 20 -18.89 10.41 -9.23
C SER A 20 -17.58 9.85 -9.79
N SER A 21 -16.43 10.53 -9.61
CA SER A 21 -15.14 10.01 -10.06
C SER A 21 -14.58 8.94 -9.12
N GLU A 22 -14.73 9.11 -7.80
CA GLU A 22 -14.15 8.19 -6.81
C GLU A 22 -14.82 6.80 -6.84
N ALA A 23 -16.16 6.73 -6.94
CA ALA A 23 -16.88 5.46 -7.02
C ALA A 23 -16.57 4.65 -8.30
N SER A 24 -16.16 5.33 -9.38
CA SER A 24 -15.78 4.67 -10.64
C SER A 24 -14.43 3.94 -10.53
N GLN A 25 -13.54 4.41 -9.66
CA GLN A 25 -12.14 3.97 -9.59
C GLN A 25 -11.98 2.56 -8.99
N CYS A 26 -12.97 2.11 -8.21
CA CYS A 26 -12.96 0.81 -7.53
C CYS A 26 -13.82 -0.26 -8.23
N SER A 27 -14.40 0.05 -9.40
CA SER A 27 -15.21 -0.93 -10.16
C SER A 27 -14.31 -1.87 -10.95
N ILE A 28 -14.37 -3.16 -10.62
CA ILE A 28 -13.68 -4.23 -11.38
C ILE A 28 -14.35 -4.57 -12.72
N LYS A 29 -15.57 -4.04 -12.98
CA LYS A 29 -16.30 -4.31 -14.24
C LYS A 29 -15.78 -3.42 -15.36
N GLY A 30 -15.47 -4.03 -16.51
CA GLY A 30 -15.09 -3.30 -17.73
C GLY A 30 -13.63 -2.85 -17.77
N LEU A 31 -12.78 -3.36 -16.86
CA LEU A 31 -11.35 -3.06 -16.89
C LEU A 31 -10.70 -3.60 -18.18
N PRO A 32 -9.82 -2.82 -18.84
CA PRO A 32 -9.10 -3.28 -20.01
C PRO A 32 -8.10 -4.39 -19.63
N LEU A 33 -7.98 -5.39 -20.50
CA LEU A 33 -7.09 -6.52 -20.30
C LEU A 33 -5.61 -6.09 -20.24
N VAL A 34 -5.22 -5.17 -21.12
CA VAL A 34 -3.88 -4.57 -21.17
C VAL A 34 -3.98 -3.15 -20.63
N ARG A 35 -3.10 -2.82 -19.68
CA ARG A 35 -3.08 -1.52 -19.00
C ARG A 35 -1.68 -0.94 -19.05
N ASN A 36 -1.57 0.36 -19.31
CA ASN A 36 -0.31 1.08 -19.26
C ASN A 36 0.01 1.43 -17.79
N ILE A 37 1.07 0.86 -17.21
CA ILE A 37 1.45 1.09 -15.81
C ILE A 37 1.68 2.59 -15.52
N SER A 38 2.22 3.33 -16.50
CA SER A 38 2.48 4.77 -16.38
C SER A 38 1.20 5.62 -16.27
N GLU A 39 0.04 5.05 -16.56
CA GLU A 39 -1.27 5.71 -16.46
C GLU A 39 -2.06 5.24 -15.23
N LEU A 40 -1.54 4.28 -14.45
CA LEU A 40 -2.20 3.83 -13.21
C LEU A 40 -2.04 4.88 -12.10
N PRO A 41 -3.02 4.99 -11.18
CA PRO A 41 -2.93 5.92 -10.06
C PRO A 41 -1.69 5.66 -9.20
N LEU A 42 -0.95 6.73 -8.91
CA LEU A 42 0.21 6.76 -8.04
C LEU A 42 -0.09 7.66 -6.86
N ASP A 43 0.16 7.18 -5.64
CA ASP A 43 0.01 7.96 -4.42
C ASP A 43 1.10 7.57 -3.40
N ASN A 44 1.33 8.43 -2.40
CA ASN A 44 2.14 8.12 -1.23
C ASN A 44 1.30 7.68 -0.02
N TYR A 45 -0.02 7.83 -0.08
CA TYR A 45 -0.99 7.50 0.97
C TYR A 45 -0.62 8.08 2.34
N GLY A 46 -0.12 9.31 2.36
CA GLY A 46 0.34 10.01 3.57
C GLY A 46 1.68 9.52 4.12
N ARG A 47 2.39 8.64 3.40
CA ARG A 47 3.70 8.10 3.81
C ARG A 47 4.82 8.80 3.07
N ALA A 48 5.46 9.77 3.73
CA ALA A 48 6.58 10.50 3.16
C ALA A 48 7.69 9.56 2.64
N GLY A 49 8.18 9.84 1.43
CA GLY A 49 9.20 9.05 0.76
C GLY A 49 8.70 7.78 0.06
N LEU A 50 7.41 7.44 0.17
CA LEU A 50 6.79 6.37 -0.61
C LEU A 50 6.17 6.90 -1.90
N SER A 51 6.30 6.13 -2.97
CA SER A 51 5.43 6.19 -4.14
C SER A 51 4.93 4.77 -4.40
N HIS A 52 3.62 4.58 -4.51
CA HIS A 52 2.97 3.28 -4.66
C HIS A 52 2.00 3.27 -5.85
N ILE A 53 2.07 2.19 -6.63
CA ILE A 53 1.08 1.81 -7.63
C ILE A 53 0.68 0.35 -7.37
N THR A 54 -0.62 0.08 -7.24
CA THR A 54 -1.14 -1.30 -7.36
C THR A 54 -1.28 -1.65 -8.84
N VAL A 55 -0.35 -2.46 -9.36
CA VAL A 55 -0.28 -2.84 -10.78
C VAL A 55 -1.40 -3.82 -11.14
N ALA A 56 -1.61 -4.83 -10.29
CA ALA A 56 -2.70 -5.78 -10.41
C ALA A 56 -3.08 -6.22 -8.98
N GLY A 57 -4.32 -6.00 -8.56
CA GLY A 57 -4.69 -6.18 -7.15
C GLY A 57 -6.11 -6.67 -6.97
N SER A 58 -6.42 -7.17 -5.78
CA SER A 58 -7.69 -7.80 -5.48
C SER A 58 -8.84 -6.82 -5.53
N VAL A 59 -8.67 -5.69 -4.85
CA VAL A 59 -9.72 -4.69 -4.71
C VAL A 59 -9.90 -3.91 -6.01
N LEU A 60 -8.80 -3.43 -6.59
CA LEU A 60 -8.84 -2.59 -7.79
C LEU A 60 -9.06 -3.35 -9.09
N HIS A 61 -8.64 -4.62 -9.16
CA HIS A 61 -8.57 -5.37 -10.43
C HIS A 61 -9.18 -6.77 -10.36
N GLY A 62 -9.76 -7.18 -9.23
CA GLY A 62 -10.45 -8.46 -9.07
C GLY A 62 -9.52 -9.67 -8.94
N MET A 63 -8.24 -9.47 -8.65
CA MET A 63 -7.30 -10.56 -8.40
C MET A 63 -7.68 -11.35 -7.14
N LYS A 64 -7.43 -12.67 -7.13
CA LYS A 64 -7.86 -13.55 -6.02
C LYS A 64 -6.73 -14.25 -5.30
N GLU A 65 -5.61 -14.43 -5.99
CA GLU A 65 -4.52 -15.31 -5.51
C GLU A 65 -3.22 -14.54 -5.35
N VAL A 66 -2.95 -13.60 -6.26
CA VAL A 66 -1.75 -12.77 -6.28
C VAL A 66 -2.09 -11.30 -6.50
N GLU A 67 -1.32 -10.42 -5.89
CA GLU A 67 -1.35 -8.98 -6.10
C GLU A 67 0.06 -8.44 -6.27
N VAL A 68 0.20 -7.42 -7.13
CA VAL A 68 1.47 -6.87 -7.57
C VAL A 68 1.47 -5.36 -7.34
N TRP A 69 2.51 -4.89 -6.66
CA TRP A 69 2.76 -3.48 -6.41
C TRP A 69 4.07 -3.05 -7.06
N LEU A 70 4.09 -1.83 -7.58
CA LEU A 70 5.31 -1.10 -7.89
C LEU A 70 5.50 -0.04 -6.82
N GLN A 71 6.60 -0.12 -6.08
CA GLN A 71 6.90 0.79 -4.98
C GLN A 71 8.26 1.44 -5.19
N THR A 72 8.33 2.75 -4.92
CA THR A 72 9.58 3.50 -4.88
C THR A 72 9.74 4.14 -3.50
N PHE A 73 10.92 3.99 -2.92
CA PHE A 73 11.30 4.52 -1.63
C PHE A 73 12.42 5.54 -1.81
N SER A 74 12.21 6.79 -1.43
CA SER A 74 13.25 7.82 -1.42
C SER A 74 14.36 7.49 -0.42
N PRO A 75 15.56 8.10 -0.54
CA PRO A 75 16.64 7.94 0.44
C PRO A 75 16.16 8.10 1.89
N GLY A 76 16.54 7.15 2.75
CA GLY A 76 16.19 7.14 4.17
C GLY A 76 14.77 6.66 4.50
N SER A 77 13.88 6.50 3.51
CA SER A 77 12.51 6.04 3.74
C SER A 77 12.41 4.52 3.90
N ARG A 78 11.39 4.06 4.63
CA ARG A 78 11.24 2.65 5.02
C ARG A 78 9.78 2.22 5.16
N THR A 79 9.55 0.92 5.08
CA THR A 79 8.30 0.32 5.52
C THR A 79 8.18 0.42 7.05
N PRO A 80 6.98 0.30 7.63
CA PRO A 80 6.86 -0.07 9.03
C PRO A 80 7.55 -1.42 9.29
N ILE A 81 7.88 -1.70 10.55
CA ILE A 81 8.19 -3.07 10.97
C ILE A 81 6.85 -3.81 10.99
N HIS A 82 6.74 -4.90 10.24
CA HIS A 82 5.46 -5.57 10.08
C HIS A 82 5.58 -7.05 9.75
N ARG A 83 4.44 -7.75 9.83
CA ARG A 83 4.25 -9.11 9.31
C ARG A 83 2.90 -9.23 8.62
N HIS A 84 2.74 -10.25 7.79
CA HIS A 84 1.47 -10.63 7.17
C HIS A 84 1.48 -12.14 6.87
N SER A 85 0.32 -12.74 6.66
CA SER A 85 0.18 -14.21 6.49
C SER A 85 0.16 -14.65 5.02
N GLY A 86 0.70 -13.85 4.11
CA GLY A 86 0.93 -14.20 2.72
C GLY A 86 2.41 -14.47 2.47
N GLU A 87 2.72 -15.23 1.43
CA GLU A 87 4.05 -15.16 0.80
C GLU A 87 4.22 -13.79 0.14
N GLU A 88 5.42 -13.22 0.21
CA GLU A 88 5.77 -11.98 -0.46
C GLU A 88 7.15 -12.09 -1.11
N VAL A 89 7.22 -11.73 -2.39
CA VAL A 89 8.44 -11.73 -3.20
C VAL A 89 8.73 -10.32 -3.66
N PHE A 90 9.97 -9.89 -3.49
CA PHE A 90 10.46 -8.62 -3.99
C PHE A 90 11.42 -8.83 -5.16
N VAL A 91 11.32 -7.98 -6.18
CA VAL A 91 12.30 -7.84 -7.25
C VAL A 91 12.80 -6.40 -7.26
N VAL A 92 14.08 -6.21 -6.98
CA VAL A 92 14.68 -4.87 -6.94
C VAL A 92 15.00 -4.42 -8.36
N LEU A 93 14.29 -3.40 -8.84
CA LEU A 93 14.43 -2.88 -10.20
C LEU A 93 15.54 -1.83 -10.29
N LYS A 94 15.63 -0.95 -9.29
CA LYS A 94 16.61 0.13 -9.22
C LYS A 94 17.00 0.40 -7.77
N GLY A 95 18.18 0.96 -7.60
CA GLY A 95 18.70 1.35 -6.30
C GLY A 95 19.24 0.19 -5.47
N SER A 96 19.39 0.47 -4.18
CA SER A 96 19.90 -0.45 -3.15
C SER A 96 19.32 -0.10 -1.79
N GLY A 97 19.44 -1.01 -0.82
CA GLY A 97 18.93 -0.81 0.52
C GLY A 97 19.26 -1.96 1.45
N THR A 98 18.54 -2.03 2.57
CA THR A 98 18.68 -3.10 3.56
C THR A 98 17.32 -3.70 3.90
N LEU A 99 17.21 -5.03 3.81
CA LEU A 99 16.14 -5.81 4.41
C LEU A 99 16.53 -6.17 5.85
N TYR A 100 15.64 -5.85 6.78
CA TYR A 100 15.72 -6.30 8.17
C TYR A 100 14.70 -7.43 8.35
N LEU A 101 15.14 -8.61 8.77
CA LEU A 101 14.30 -9.80 8.92
C LEU A 101 14.52 -10.45 10.29
N ALA A 102 13.42 -10.71 11.01
CA ALA A 102 13.42 -11.37 12.30
C ALA A 102 12.43 -12.54 12.30
N SER A 103 12.81 -13.65 12.96
CA SER A 103 11.93 -14.81 13.03
C SER A 103 10.80 -14.62 14.05
N SER A 104 9.65 -15.23 13.76
CA SER A 104 8.40 -15.21 14.51
C SER A 104 8.04 -16.58 15.08
N SER A 105 8.84 -17.61 14.78
CA SER A 105 8.48 -19.02 15.00
C SER A 105 8.51 -19.45 16.47
N HIS A 106 9.32 -18.82 17.33
CA HIS A 106 9.56 -19.31 18.68
C HIS A 106 9.66 -18.25 19.78
N GLU A 107 9.64 -16.97 19.44
CA GLU A 107 9.81 -15.87 20.39
C GLU A 107 8.49 -15.12 20.64
N LYS A 108 8.40 -14.37 21.75
CA LYS A 108 7.21 -13.57 22.08
C LYS A 108 7.16 -12.25 21.31
N TYR A 109 8.30 -11.80 20.78
CA TYR A 109 8.53 -10.56 20.06
C TYR A 109 9.62 -10.82 19.01
N PRO A 110 9.78 -9.94 17.99
CA PRO A 110 10.71 -10.15 16.88
C PRO A 110 12.18 -10.29 17.30
N GLY A 111 12.64 -9.47 18.24
CA GLY A 111 14.03 -9.43 18.67
C GLY A 111 14.93 -8.70 17.66
N LYS A 112 16.26 -8.86 17.80
CA LYS A 112 17.20 -8.18 16.90
C LYS A 112 17.08 -8.76 15.48
N PRO A 113 16.76 -7.94 14.45
CA PRO A 113 16.69 -8.43 13.08
C PRO A 113 18.07 -8.77 12.52
N GLN A 114 18.09 -9.70 11.58
CA GLN A 114 19.20 -9.89 10.66
C GLN A 114 19.10 -8.88 9.52
N GLU A 115 20.26 -8.42 9.05
CA GLU A 115 20.37 -7.38 8.03
C GLU A 115 20.90 -8.00 6.73
N TYR A 116 20.20 -7.74 5.64
CA TYR A 116 20.52 -8.23 4.30
C TYR A 116 20.61 -7.06 3.34
N PHE A 117 21.77 -6.88 2.72
CA PHE A 117 21.92 -5.88 1.68
C PHE A 117 21.16 -6.32 0.42
N ILE A 118 20.33 -5.43 -0.10
CA ILE A 118 19.57 -5.62 -1.34
C ILE A 118 20.05 -4.61 -2.39
N PHE A 119 20.08 -5.04 -3.65
CA PHE A 119 20.64 -4.26 -4.75
C PHE A 119 19.88 -4.50 -6.05
N SER A 120 20.05 -3.62 -7.03
CA SER A 120 19.39 -3.74 -8.34
C SER A 120 19.62 -5.11 -8.98
N ASN A 121 18.57 -5.68 -9.57
CA ASN A 121 18.54 -7.02 -10.15
C ASN A 121 18.70 -8.18 -9.13
N SER A 122 18.47 -7.92 -7.85
CA SER A 122 18.31 -8.96 -6.82
C SER A 122 16.83 -9.27 -6.55
N THR A 123 16.59 -10.44 -5.96
CA THR A 123 15.27 -10.84 -5.45
C THR A 123 15.41 -11.41 -4.06
N PHE A 124 14.38 -11.23 -3.24
CA PHE A 124 14.27 -11.85 -1.93
C PHE A 124 12.82 -12.22 -1.63
N VAL A 125 12.65 -13.19 -0.73
CA VAL A 125 11.35 -13.72 -0.32
C VAL A 125 11.22 -13.50 1.17
N ILE A 126 10.07 -13.00 1.60
CA ILE A 126 9.70 -12.95 3.00
C ILE A 126 8.94 -14.23 3.32
N PRO A 127 9.47 -15.11 4.20
CA PRO A 127 8.72 -16.28 4.64
C PRO A 127 7.44 -15.85 5.36
N VAL A 128 6.39 -16.66 5.21
CA VAL A 128 5.05 -16.35 5.72
C VAL A 128 5.11 -15.99 7.20
N ASN A 129 4.50 -14.85 7.55
CA ASN A 129 4.37 -14.34 8.92
C ASN A 129 5.67 -13.88 9.60
N GLU A 130 6.80 -13.85 8.88
CA GLU A 130 8.04 -13.29 9.40
C GLU A 130 8.01 -11.76 9.50
N VAL A 131 8.67 -11.25 10.54
CA VAL A 131 8.67 -9.83 10.86
C VAL A 131 9.79 -9.16 10.12
N HIS A 132 9.46 -8.14 9.33
CA HIS A 132 10.42 -7.53 8.43
C HIS A 132 10.21 -6.03 8.27
N GLN A 133 11.26 -5.38 7.78
CA GLN A 133 11.26 -3.99 7.33
C GLN A 133 12.19 -3.87 6.13
N VAL A 134 11.71 -3.21 5.08
CA VAL A 134 12.57 -2.80 3.96
C VAL A 134 12.88 -1.32 4.12
N TRP A 135 14.17 -0.98 4.04
CA TRP A 135 14.65 0.38 4.20
C TRP A 135 15.57 0.72 3.03
N ASN A 136 15.27 1.83 2.34
CA ASN A 136 16.25 2.49 1.48
C ASN A 136 17.35 3.14 2.35
N THR A 137 18.41 2.38 2.61
CA THR A 137 19.62 2.83 3.33
C THR A 137 20.61 3.54 2.42
N ASN A 138 20.34 3.61 1.11
CA ASN A 138 21.13 4.42 0.20
C ASN A 138 20.77 5.91 0.38
N GLU A 139 21.80 6.76 0.46
CA GLU A 139 21.64 8.20 0.73
C GLU A 139 21.40 9.04 -0.54
N HIS A 140 21.51 8.45 -1.73
CA HIS A 140 21.62 9.19 -2.99
C HIS A 140 20.62 8.76 -4.07
N GLU A 141 20.17 7.51 -4.05
CA GLU A 141 19.26 6.97 -5.07
C GLU A 141 17.97 6.41 -4.47
N ASP A 142 16.90 6.48 -5.25
CA ASP A 142 15.64 5.83 -4.93
C ASP A 142 15.77 4.30 -5.04
N LEU A 143 15.12 3.59 -4.12
CA LEU A 143 14.94 2.14 -4.18
C LEU A 143 13.60 1.83 -4.83
N GLN A 144 13.60 1.25 -6.03
CA GLN A 144 12.39 0.85 -6.74
C GLN A 144 12.27 -0.67 -6.81
N MET A 145 11.11 -1.20 -6.43
CA MET A 145 10.87 -2.63 -6.35
C MET A 145 9.48 -3.00 -6.87
N LEU A 146 9.38 -4.19 -7.48
CA LEU A 146 8.11 -4.90 -7.53
C LEU A 146 7.97 -5.73 -6.27
N ALA A 147 6.79 -5.65 -5.64
CA ALA A 147 6.38 -6.55 -4.56
C ALA A 147 5.21 -7.39 -5.08
N ILE A 148 5.31 -8.71 -4.92
CA ILE A 148 4.27 -9.66 -5.30
C ILE A 148 3.84 -10.41 -4.05
N ILE A 149 2.57 -10.29 -3.70
CA ILE A 149 2.00 -10.93 -2.52
C ILE A 149 0.97 -11.98 -2.92
N SER A 150 0.90 -13.05 -2.12
CA SER A 150 -0.21 -14.01 -2.19
C SER A 150 -1.33 -13.66 -1.22
N ARG A 151 -2.52 -14.24 -1.44
CA ARG A 151 -3.71 -14.11 -0.58
C ARG A 151 -4.16 -12.65 -0.38
N PRO A 152 -4.29 -11.84 -1.46
CA PRO A 152 -4.70 -10.44 -1.34
C PRO A 152 -6.19 -10.31 -0.95
N PRO A 153 -6.62 -9.12 -0.48
CA PRO A 153 -5.79 -7.98 -0.09
C PRO A 153 -5.01 -8.24 1.20
N VAL A 154 -3.87 -7.56 1.35
CA VAL A 154 -2.92 -7.80 2.44
C VAL A 154 -3.52 -7.43 3.80
N LYS A 155 -3.27 -8.27 4.81
CA LYS A 155 -3.59 -8.00 6.22
C LYS A 155 -2.30 -7.82 7.00
N VAL A 156 -1.98 -6.57 7.33
CA VAL A 156 -0.65 -6.21 7.88
C VAL A 156 -0.74 -6.00 9.39
N PHE A 157 0.10 -6.68 10.15
CA PHE A 157 0.31 -6.41 11.57
C PHE A 157 1.55 -5.53 11.76
N ILE A 158 1.37 -4.31 12.24
CA ILE A 158 2.43 -3.31 12.41
C ILE A 158 2.97 -3.33 13.84
N TYR A 159 4.29 -3.22 13.96
CA TYR A 159 5.02 -3.08 15.21
C TYR A 159 5.55 -1.66 15.37
N ASN A 160 5.59 -1.17 16.60
CA ASN A 160 6.24 0.10 16.93
C ASN A 160 7.77 -0.03 16.94
N ASP A 161 8.27 -1.18 17.41
CA ASP A 161 9.69 -1.51 17.50
C ASP A 161 9.89 -3.03 17.48
N TRP A 162 11.15 -3.47 17.37
CA TRP A 162 11.53 -4.88 17.31
C TRP A 162 11.36 -5.66 18.62
N SER A 163 11.07 -4.99 19.73
CA SER A 163 10.81 -5.61 21.04
C SER A 163 9.32 -5.74 21.37
N MET A 164 8.45 -5.14 20.54
CA MET A 164 7.01 -5.21 20.71
C MET A 164 6.52 -6.66 20.58
N PRO A 165 5.75 -7.17 21.56
CA PRO A 165 5.19 -8.52 21.50
C PRO A 165 4.35 -8.75 20.25
N HIS A 166 4.43 -9.95 19.66
CA HIS A 166 3.64 -10.33 18.49
C HIS A 166 2.14 -10.19 18.71
N THR A 167 1.68 -10.39 19.95
CA THR A 167 0.28 -10.25 20.37
C THR A 167 -0.17 -8.79 20.50
N ALA A 168 0.76 -7.85 20.62
CA ALA A 168 0.48 -6.42 20.71
C ALA A 168 0.52 -5.71 19.34
N ALA A 169 1.10 -6.37 18.31
CA ALA A 169 1.16 -5.83 16.95
C ALA A 169 -0.24 -5.47 16.44
N LYS A 170 -0.38 -4.28 15.85
CA LYS A 170 -1.68 -3.74 15.46
C LYS A 170 -2.03 -4.12 14.04
N LEU A 171 -3.19 -4.76 13.85
CA LEU A 171 -3.72 -5.01 12.51
C LEU A 171 -4.06 -3.67 11.84
N LYS A 172 -3.54 -3.46 10.63
CA LYS A 172 -3.95 -2.42 9.69
C LYS A 172 -4.62 -3.11 8.49
N PHE A 173 -5.95 -3.10 8.49
CA PHE A 173 -6.79 -3.59 7.41
C PHE A 173 -8.08 -2.75 7.34
N PRO A 174 -8.49 -2.24 6.15
CA PRO A 174 -7.74 -2.21 4.90
C PRO A 174 -6.37 -1.51 5.06
N TYR A 175 -5.39 -1.92 4.24
CA TYR A 175 -4.12 -1.20 4.19
C TYR A 175 -4.29 0.09 3.39
N PHE A 176 -3.38 1.05 3.54
CA PHE A 176 -3.60 2.44 3.10
C PHE A 176 -4.06 2.59 1.64
N TRP A 177 -3.52 1.77 0.72
CA TRP A 177 -3.89 1.80 -0.69
C TRP A 177 -5.20 1.11 -1.05
N ASP A 178 -5.78 0.34 -0.13
CA ASP A 178 -7.08 -0.30 -0.31
C ASP A 178 -8.23 0.47 0.39
N GLU A 179 -7.91 1.46 1.24
CA GLU A 179 -8.89 2.16 2.07
C GLU A 179 -10.04 2.75 1.28
N GLN A 180 -9.75 3.52 0.21
CA GLN A 180 -10.78 4.19 -0.59
C GLN A 180 -11.80 3.23 -1.18
N CYS A 181 -11.38 2.01 -1.53
CA CYS A 181 -12.24 1.02 -2.17
C CYS A 181 -12.88 0.02 -1.20
N LEU A 182 -12.36 -0.10 0.03
CA LEU A 182 -12.88 -0.99 1.07
C LEU A 182 -13.58 -0.25 2.22
N GLN A 183 -13.63 1.08 2.20
CA GLN A 183 -14.42 1.84 3.17
C GLN A 183 -15.88 1.35 3.14
N GLU A 184 -16.39 0.95 4.31
CA GLU A 184 -17.82 0.70 4.45
C GLU A 184 -18.55 2.02 4.14
N PRO A 185 -19.69 1.98 3.42
CA PRO A 185 -20.53 3.16 3.32
C PRO A 185 -20.86 3.60 4.74
N VAL A 186 -20.56 4.86 5.06
CA VAL A 186 -21.08 5.51 6.27
C VAL A 186 -22.59 5.28 6.23
N LYS A 187 -23.09 4.37 7.08
CA LYS A 187 -24.51 4.35 7.38
C LYS A 187 -24.76 5.65 8.11
N ASP A 188 -25.24 6.65 7.40
CA ASP A 188 -25.97 7.75 8.01
C ASP A 188 -27.17 7.10 8.72
N GLU A 189 -27.01 6.82 10.01
CA GLU A 189 -28.13 6.55 10.89
C GLU A 189 -28.87 7.88 11.06
N LEU A 190 -29.90 8.06 10.21
CA LEU A 190 -30.98 9.04 10.37
C LEU A 190 -31.80 8.74 11.63
#